data_AF-B2A853-F1
#
_entry.id   AF-B2A853-F1
#
_cell.length_a   1.000
_cell.length_b   1.000
_cell.length_c   1.000
_cell.angle_alpha   90.00
_cell.angle_beta   90.00
_cell.angle_gamma   90.00
#
_symmetry.space_group_name_H-M   'P 1'
#
loop_
_entity.id
_entity.type
_entity.pdbx_description
1 polymer ?
#
loop_
_entity_poly.entity_id
_entity_poly.type
_entity_poly.pdbx_seq_one_letter_code
_entity_poly.pdbx_strand_id
1 'polypeptide(L)'
;MKTPSDFPFSNEKKKTNLELYRIKQNLKSVMVTSSEDNTGKSTVAAKLAINDCRNDRKILLIDCDFQEPSQHSLFGVQDNPGFFDVIDNSSLQLSKVIQRPESFMDKPVDFLDTDYPDILTIGSLPKYPLDQLNSQSGQALLQQLSQKYHTIVIDAPCVYEETDLSTFASYLEGIVLVVSSQEASSNSEDDESKEDDTQNQLDKLQGKVLGVVFN
;
A
#
# COMPACT_ATOMS: atom_id res chain seq x y z
N MET A 1 19.84 -4.00 -20.00
CA MET A 1 18.37 -4.06 -20.13
C MET A 1 17.95 -5.40 -19.59
N LYS A 2 17.14 -5.43 -18.54
CA LYS A 2 16.60 -6.69 -18.00
C LYS A 2 15.46 -7.13 -18.91
N THR A 3 15.38 -8.42 -19.21
CA THR A 3 14.33 -8.98 -20.07
C THR A 3 13.12 -9.37 -19.21
N PRO A 4 11.90 -9.50 -19.79
CA PRO A 4 10.69 -9.88 -19.05
C PRO A 4 10.84 -11.17 -18.21
N SER A 5 11.73 -12.06 -18.63
CA SER A 5 12.14 -13.28 -17.90
C SER A 5 12.87 -13.04 -16.56
N ASP A 6 13.30 -11.81 -16.26
CA ASP A 6 13.99 -11.45 -15.01
C ASP A 6 13.01 -11.17 -13.86
N PHE A 7 11.70 -11.13 -14.14
CA PHE A 7 10.65 -11.04 -13.15
C PHE A 7 10.06 -12.44 -12.85
N PRO A 8 9.72 -12.75 -11.59
CA PRO A 8 9.35 -14.10 -11.17
C PRO A 8 7.89 -14.41 -11.54
N PHE A 9 7.53 -14.33 -12.82
CA PHE A 9 6.19 -14.67 -13.32
C PHE A 9 6.07 -16.11 -13.84
N SER A 10 7.15 -16.90 -13.82
CA SER A 10 7.08 -18.27 -14.32
C SER A 10 6.46 -19.25 -13.30
N ASN A 11 5.18 -19.56 -13.52
CA ASN A 11 4.55 -20.87 -13.31
C ASN A 11 3.98 -21.29 -11.94
N GLU A 12 3.42 -20.39 -11.12
CA GLU A 12 2.54 -20.85 -10.01
C GLU A 12 1.29 -19.97 -9.85
N LYS A 13 0.25 -20.25 -10.65
CA LYS A 13 -1.10 -19.61 -10.64
C LYS A 13 -1.87 -19.70 -9.31
N LYS A 14 -1.26 -20.05 -8.16
CA LYS A 14 -1.92 -20.12 -6.82
C LYS A 14 -0.94 -19.99 -5.64
N LYS A 15 -0.16 -18.90 -5.52
CA LYS A 15 0.63 -18.63 -4.29
C LYS A 15 0.43 -17.21 -3.74
N THR A 16 -0.81 -16.86 -3.46
CA THR A 16 -1.23 -15.53 -3.02
C THR A 16 -0.78 -15.11 -1.61
N ASN A 17 -0.11 -15.97 -0.83
CA ASN A 17 0.30 -15.63 0.55
C ASN A 17 1.82 -15.71 0.83
N LEU A 18 2.60 -16.36 -0.03
CA LEU A 18 3.97 -16.76 0.33
C LEU A 18 5.09 -16.02 -0.43
N GLU A 19 4.78 -15.31 -1.53
CA GLU A 19 5.79 -14.57 -2.29
C GLU A 19 5.96 -13.11 -1.84
N LEU A 20 4.96 -12.56 -1.13
CA LEU A 20 5.09 -11.30 -0.36
C LEU A 20 6.26 -11.36 0.64
N TYR A 21 6.61 -12.55 1.12
CA TYR A 21 7.69 -12.80 2.08
C TYR A 21 9.11 -12.52 1.56
N ARG A 22 9.27 -12.25 0.25
CA ARG A 22 10.57 -11.86 -0.32
C ARG A 22 10.76 -10.36 -0.46
N ILE A 23 9.83 -9.55 0.05
CA ILE A 23 10.15 -8.16 0.39
C ILE A 23 11.33 -8.22 1.36
N LYS A 24 12.49 -7.71 0.92
CA LYS A 24 13.74 -7.77 1.68
C LYS A 24 13.48 -7.36 3.14
N GLN A 25 13.96 -8.19 4.06
CA GLN A 25 14.01 -7.87 5.49
C GLN A 25 14.61 -6.46 5.67
N ASN A 26 13.87 -5.54 6.30
CA ASN A 26 14.21 -4.14 6.63
C ASN A 26 13.83 -3.03 5.64
N LEU A 27 12.70 -3.11 4.92
CA LEU A 27 12.17 -1.90 4.26
C LEU A 27 11.45 -1.00 5.27
N LYS A 28 11.73 0.31 5.23
CA LYS A 28 11.08 1.32 6.07
C LYS A 28 9.74 1.79 5.56
N SER A 29 9.53 1.76 4.25
CA SER A 29 8.29 2.18 3.62
C SER A 29 7.97 1.33 2.40
N VAL A 30 6.72 0.85 2.34
CA VAL A 30 6.20 0.03 1.25
C VAL A 30 4.88 0.61 0.78
N MET A 31 4.81 0.98 -0.49
CA MET A 31 3.56 1.37 -1.15
C MET A 31 2.83 0.14 -1.65
N VAL A 32 1.53 0.08 -1.44
CA VAL A 32 0.63 -0.87 -2.09
C VAL A 32 -0.29 -0.07 -2.98
N THR A 33 -0.33 -0.43 -4.25
CA THR A 33 -1.09 0.25 -5.29
C THR A 33 -1.59 -0.79 -6.28
N SER A 34 -2.51 -0.41 -7.16
CA SER A 34 -2.97 -1.31 -8.23
C SER A 34 -2.86 -0.69 -9.61
N SER A 35 -2.99 -1.58 -10.59
CA SER A 35 -3.19 -1.26 -12.00
C SER A 35 -4.57 -0.69 -12.27
N GLU A 36 -5.55 -1.09 -11.47
CA GLU A 36 -6.98 -0.86 -11.68
C GLU A 36 -7.73 -0.73 -10.35
N ASP A 37 -8.88 -0.07 -10.41
CA ASP A 37 -9.82 0.04 -9.30
C ASP A 37 -10.40 -1.33 -8.93
N ASN A 38 -10.95 -1.43 -7.71
CA ASN A 38 -11.67 -2.62 -7.24
C ASN A 38 -10.88 -3.94 -7.26
N THR A 39 -9.56 -3.88 -7.37
CA THR A 39 -8.64 -5.04 -7.30
C THR A 39 -8.41 -5.57 -5.89
N GLY A 40 -8.99 -4.93 -4.86
CA GLY A 40 -8.78 -5.28 -3.46
C GLY A 40 -7.43 -4.82 -2.88
N LYS A 41 -6.77 -3.82 -3.50
CA LYS A 41 -5.49 -3.25 -3.06
C LYS A 41 -5.46 -2.88 -1.56
N SER A 42 -6.52 -2.27 -1.05
CA SER A 42 -6.61 -1.82 0.34
C SER A 42 -6.68 -2.99 1.31
N THR A 43 -7.36 -4.07 0.92
CA THR A 43 -7.38 -5.35 1.65
C THR A 43 -6.01 -6.03 1.61
N VAL A 44 -5.30 -5.99 0.48
CA VAL A 44 -3.92 -6.49 0.37
C VAL A 44 -2.98 -5.69 1.26
N ALA A 45 -3.08 -4.35 1.28
CA ALA A 45 -2.30 -3.48 2.14
C ALA A 45 -2.54 -3.78 3.63
N ALA A 46 -3.80 -3.93 4.02
CA ALA A 46 -4.18 -4.32 5.38
C ALA A 46 -3.60 -5.69 5.77
N LYS A 47 -3.75 -6.70 4.92
CA LYS A 47 -3.22 -8.06 5.17
C LYS A 47 -1.69 -8.07 5.25
N LEU A 48 -1.00 -7.30 4.41
CA LEU A 48 0.44 -7.13 4.46
C LEU A 48 0.87 -6.54 5.81
N ALA A 49 0.23 -5.45 6.23
CA ALA A 49 0.54 -4.79 7.49
C ALA A 49 0.27 -5.70 8.71
N ILE A 50 -0.85 -6.43 8.72
CA ILE A 50 -1.18 -7.39 9.78
C ILE A 50 -0.16 -8.54 9.82
N ASN A 51 0.23 -9.08 8.67
CA ASN A 51 1.21 -10.16 8.62
C ASN A 51 2.59 -9.72 9.16
N ASP A 52 3.00 -8.48 8.88
CA ASP A 52 4.26 -7.94 9.37
C ASP A 52 4.27 -7.68 10.89
N CYS A 53 3.10 -7.46 11.51
CA CYS A 53 2.96 -7.32 12.96
C CYS A 53 3.33 -8.60 13.73
N ARG A 54 3.14 -9.78 13.11
CA ARG A 54 3.40 -11.10 13.73
C ARG A 54 4.85 -11.33 14.18
N ASN A 55 5.78 -10.50 13.72
CA ASN A 55 7.20 -10.59 14.06
C ASN A 55 7.62 -9.62 15.19
N ASP A 56 6.69 -9.25 16.09
CA ASP A 56 6.86 -8.25 17.16
C ASP A 56 7.36 -6.88 16.64
N ARG A 57 7.01 -6.55 15.39
CA ARG A 57 7.40 -5.31 14.73
C ARG A 57 6.29 -4.28 14.88
N LYS A 58 6.68 -3.04 15.19
CA LYS A 58 5.76 -1.90 15.12
C LYS A 58 5.50 -1.54 13.66
N ILE A 59 4.29 -1.79 13.19
CA ILE A 59 3.86 -1.48 11.82
C ILE A 59 2.85 -0.34 11.87
N LEU A 60 2.98 0.59 10.94
CA LEU A 60 1.98 1.63 10.66
C LEU A 60 1.39 1.37 9.28
N LEU A 61 0.07 1.38 9.18
CA LEU A 61 -0.64 1.45 7.91
C LEU A 61 -1.20 2.86 7.74
N ILE A 62 -0.82 3.52 6.64
CA ILE A 62 -1.33 4.85 6.29
C ILE A 62 -2.28 4.70 5.11
N ASP A 63 -3.49 5.24 5.25
CA ASP A 63 -4.44 5.39 4.16
C ASP A 63 -4.12 6.68 3.39
N CYS A 64 -3.49 6.54 2.23
CA CYS A 64 -3.24 7.63 1.30
C CYS A 64 -4.09 7.51 0.03
N ASP A 65 -5.05 6.58 -0.02
CA ASP A 65 -5.96 6.46 -1.14
C ASP A 65 -7.08 7.49 -1.03
N PHE A 66 -6.86 8.64 -1.68
CA PHE A 66 -7.84 9.71 -1.76
C PHE A 66 -8.95 9.49 -2.78
N GLN A 67 -8.89 8.43 -3.60
CA GLN A 67 -9.96 8.07 -4.53
C GLN A 67 -11.02 7.24 -3.80
N GLU A 68 -10.58 6.21 -3.08
CA GLU A 68 -11.45 5.30 -2.33
C GLU A 68 -10.88 4.95 -0.93
N PRO A 69 -10.86 5.92 0.00
CA PRO A 69 -10.34 5.68 1.35
C PRO A 69 -11.18 4.63 2.05
N SER A 70 -10.54 3.58 2.55
CA SER A 70 -11.26 2.39 3.04
C SER A 70 -10.68 1.77 4.32
N GLN A 71 -9.47 2.17 4.75
CA GLN A 71 -8.82 1.56 5.91
C GLN A 71 -9.61 1.81 7.21
N HIS A 72 -10.24 2.97 7.33
CA HIS A 72 -11.08 3.30 8.48
C HIS A 72 -12.24 2.30 8.64
N SER A 73 -12.92 1.99 7.54
CA SER A 73 -14.00 1.02 7.50
C SER A 73 -13.46 -0.39 7.79
N LEU A 74 -12.42 -0.81 7.06
CA LEU A 74 -11.79 -2.13 7.22
C LEU A 74 -11.37 -2.44 8.66
N PHE A 75 -10.90 -1.45 9.42
CA PHE A 75 -10.43 -1.63 10.80
C PHE A 75 -11.43 -1.17 11.88
N GLY A 76 -12.57 -0.60 11.50
CA GLY A 76 -13.56 -0.06 12.44
C GLY A 76 -13.04 1.11 13.27
N VAL A 77 -12.19 1.95 12.69
CA VAL A 77 -11.60 3.15 13.32
C VAL A 77 -12.23 4.43 12.74
N GLN A 78 -12.00 5.57 13.39
CA GLN A 78 -12.50 6.86 12.89
C GLN A 78 -11.70 7.28 11.65
N ASP A 79 -12.37 7.88 10.65
CA ASP A 79 -11.71 8.38 9.43
C ASP A 79 -10.99 9.73 9.65
N ASN A 80 -11.42 10.49 10.67
CA ASN A 80 -10.91 11.81 11.00
C ASN A 80 -10.63 12.00 12.51
N PRO A 81 -9.61 12.81 12.87
CA PRO A 81 -8.58 13.37 11.98
C PRO A 81 -7.61 12.28 11.47
N GLY A 82 -6.86 12.58 10.41
CA GLY A 82 -5.94 11.64 9.76
C GLY A 82 -4.67 12.28 9.17
N PHE A 83 -4.10 11.64 8.15
CA PHE A 83 -2.82 11.95 7.54
C PHE A 83 -2.75 13.39 7.03
N PHE A 84 -3.73 13.82 6.24
CA PHE A 84 -3.72 15.17 5.68
C PHE A 84 -3.93 16.27 6.74
N ASP A 85 -4.69 15.98 7.80
CA ASP A 85 -4.86 16.91 8.92
C ASP A 85 -3.55 17.17 9.68
N VAL A 86 -2.71 16.13 9.81
CA VAL A 86 -1.38 16.27 10.45
C VAL A 86 -0.43 17.08 9.57
N ILE A 87 -0.51 16.91 8.24
CA ILE A 87 0.29 17.70 7.30
C ILE A 87 -0.11 19.18 7.35
N ASP A 88 -1.42 19.46 7.38
CA ASP A 88 -1.96 20.83 7.40
C ASP A 88 -1.75 21.51 8.76
N ASN A 89 -1.87 20.76 9.86
CA ASN A 89 -1.77 21.26 11.21
C ASN A 89 -0.68 20.56 12.03
N SER A 90 0.54 21.10 11.98
CA SER A 90 1.68 20.60 12.76
C SER A 90 1.50 20.61 14.29
N SER A 91 0.49 21.32 14.83
CA SER A 91 0.18 21.27 16.27
C SER A 91 -0.62 20.03 16.67
N LEU A 92 -1.20 19.32 15.70
CA LEU A 92 -1.97 18.11 15.91
C LEU A 92 -1.02 16.96 16.31
N GLN A 93 -1.21 16.44 17.51
CA GLN A 93 -0.34 15.41 18.06
C GLN A 93 -0.62 14.06 17.41
N LEU A 94 0.39 13.45 16.78
CA LEU A 94 0.30 12.12 16.17
C LEU A 94 -0.33 11.05 17.08
N SER A 95 -0.05 11.09 18.39
CA SER A 95 -0.61 10.14 19.35
C SER A 95 -2.13 10.24 19.55
N LYS A 96 -2.77 11.30 19.05
CA LYS A 96 -4.22 11.50 19.07
C LYS A 96 -4.89 11.15 17.74
N VAL A 97 -4.10 10.98 16.68
CA VAL A 97 -4.55 10.76 15.30
C VAL A 97 -4.32 9.32 14.88
N ILE A 98 -3.17 8.76 15.26
CA ILE A 98 -2.87 7.35 15.04
C ILE A 98 -3.72 6.50 15.98
N GLN A 99 -4.46 5.56 15.40
CA GLN A 99 -5.41 4.70 16.09
C GLN A 99 -4.90 3.27 16.11
N ARG A 100 -5.10 2.56 17.23
CA ARG A 100 -4.82 1.13 17.32
C ARG A 100 -6.13 0.36 17.27
N PRO A 101 -6.38 -0.43 16.21
CA PRO A 101 -7.67 -1.09 16.02
C PRO A 101 -7.78 -2.36 16.88
N GLU A 102 -9.02 -2.76 17.15
CA GLU A 102 -9.35 -4.00 17.89
C GLU A 102 -9.82 -5.13 16.95
N SER A 103 -10.06 -4.81 15.67
CA SER A 103 -10.65 -5.74 14.71
C SER A 103 -10.33 -5.39 13.26
N PHE A 104 -10.70 -6.31 12.36
CA PHE A 104 -10.63 -6.16 10.91
C PHE A 104 -11.90 -6.80 10.31
N MET A 105 -12.61 -6.13 9.40
CA MET A 105 -13.96 -6.51 8.94
C MET A 105 -14.05 -7.92 8.33
N ASP A 106 -12.95 -8.44 7.78
CA ASP A 106 -12.86 -9.78 7.22
C ASP A 106 -12.02 -10.74 8.08
N LYS A 107 -12.17 -10.74 9.42
CA LYS A 107 -11.40 -11.65 10.31
C LYS A 107 -11.50 -13.10 9.81
N PRO A 108 -10.46 -13.68 9.20
CA PRO A 108 -10.39 -15.13 9.03
C PRO A 108 -10.22 -15.75 10.41
N VAL A 109 -10.72 -16.97 10.61
CA VAL A 109 -10.70 -17.68 11.90
C VAL A 109 -9.26 -17.80 12.47
N ASP A 110 -8.25 -17.73 11.61
CA ASP A 110 -6.83 -17.82 11.99
C ASP A 110 -6.22 -16.52 12.57
N PHE A 111 -7.01 -15.45 12.72
CA PHE A 111 -6.54 -14.14 13.20
C PHE A 111 -6.96 -13.82 14.65
N LEU A 112 -7.51 -14.80 15.39
CA LEU A 112 -8.01 -14.58 16.76
C LEU A 112 -6.94 -14.12 17.78
N ASP A 113 -5.65 -14.39 17.53
CA ASP A 113 -4.52 -13.98 18.39
C ASP A 113 -3.50 -13.05 17.66
N THR A 114 -3.92 -12.32 16.62
CA THR A 114 -3.00 -11.48 15.82
C THR A 114 -2.92 -10.04 16.34
N ASP A 115 -1.69 -9.52 16.45
CA ASP A 115 -1.43 -8.12 16.74
C ASP A 115 -1.74 -7.25 15.50
N TYR A 116 -2.33 -6.07 15.69
CA TYR A 116 -2.74 -5.20 14.58
C TYR A 116 -1.75 -4.05 14.34
N PRO A 117 -1.63 -3.56 13.09
CA PRO A 117 -0.87 -2.35 12.81
C PRO A 117 -1.55 -1.15 13.46
N ASP A 118 -0.76 -0.15 13.83
CA ASP A 118 -1.31 1.16 14.09
C ASP A 118 -1.82 1.75 12.76
N ILE A 119 -2.92 2.50 12.79
CA ILE A 119 -3.60 3.03 11.60
C ILE A 119 -3.53 4.56 11.63
N LEU A 120 -3.11 5.14 10.51
CA LEU A 120 -3.27 6.56 10.22
C LEU A 120 -4.18 6.70 9.01
N THR A 121 -5.45 7.02 9.26
CA THR A 121 -6.47 7.19 8.21
C THR A 121 -6.19 8.44 7.38
N ILE A 122 -6.96 8.62 6.31
CA ILE A 122 -6.73 9.72 5.37
C ILE A 122 -6.93 11.12 5.99
N GLY A 123 -7.95 11.28 6.84
CA GLY A 123 -8.33 12.57 7.40
C GLY A 123 -9.06 13.47 6.41
N SER A 124 -9.03 14.79 6.66
CA SER A 124 -9.70 15.77 5.80
C SER A 124 -9.02 15.83 4.44
N LEU A 125 -9.72 15.46 3.38
CA LEU A 125 -9.16 15.45 2.03
C LEU A 125 -8.89 16.88 1.54
N PRO A 126 -7.64 17.24 1.20
CA PRO A 126 -7.32 18.56 0.70
C PRO A 126 -7.71 18.74 -0.77
N LYS A 127 -7.67 19.98 -1.25
CA LYS A 127 -7.99 20.31 -2.64
C LYS A 127 -7.02 19.66 -3.65
N TYR A 128 -5.75 19.51 -3.25
CA TYR A 128 -4.68 18.94 -4.09
C TYR A 128 -3.89 17.89 -3.29
N PRO A 129 -4.40 16.65 -3.19
CA PRO A 129 -3.82 15.60 -2.32
C PRO A 129 -2.37 15.26 -2.66
N LEU A 130 -2.03 15.10 -3.94
CA LEU A 130 -0.68 14.78 -4.38
C LEU A 130 0.32 15.90 -4.09
N ASP A 131 -0.06 17.17 -4.27
CA ASP A 131 0.80 18.31 -3.92
C ASP A 131 1.13 18.30 -2.43
N GLN A 132 0.14 17.98 -1.59
CA GLN A 132 0.31 17.95 -0.14
C GLN A 132 1.13 16.73 0.33
N LEU A 133 0.94 15.57 -0.31
CA LEU A 133 1.77 14.37 -0.12
C LEU A 133 3.24 14.63 -0.49
N ASN A 134 3.47 15.27 -1.63
CA ASN A 134 4.82 15.58 -2.14
C ASN A 134 5.45 16.81 -1.48
N SER A 135 4.69 17.56 -0.68
CA SER A 135 5.19 18.74 0.04
C SER A 135 6.30 18.40 1.03
N GLN A 136 7.08 19.42 1.42
CA GLN A 136 8.10 19.28 2.47
C GLN A 136 7.49 18.78 3.80
N SER A 137 6.27 19.20 4.13
CA SER A 137 5.57 18.76 5.34
C SER A 137 5.16 17.29 5.27
N GLY A 138 4.67 16.83 4.11
CA GLY A 138 4.34 15.41 3.87
C GLY A 138 5.58 14.51 4.00
N GLN A 139 6.69 14.90 3.37
CA GLN A 139 7.96 14.18 3.47
C GLN A 139 8.51 14.18 4.90
N ALA A 140 8.45 15.31 5.61
CA ALA A 140 8.89 15.41 6.99
C ALA A 140 8.06 14.52 7.93
N LEU A 141 6.75 14.43 7.71
CA LEU A 141 5.87 13.55 8.46
C LEU A 141 6.25 12.08 8.25
N LEU A 142 6.44 11.63 7.01
CA LEU A 142 6.86 10.25 6.72
C LEU A 142 8.21 9.92 7.34
N GLN A 143 9.15 10.87 7.30
CA GLN A 143 10.45 10.72 7.96
C GLN A 143 10.32 10.61 9.49
N GLN A 144 9.45 11.39 10.11
CA GLN A 144 9.17 11.31 11.54
C GLN A 144 8.55 9.95 11.92
N LEU A 145 7.64 9.44 11.08
CA LEU A 145 7.00 8.15 11.29
C LEU A 145 7.99 6.99 11.11
N SER A 146 8.90 7.05 10.13
CA SER A 146 9.86 5.97 9.84
C SER A 146 10.89 5.75 10.95
N GLN A 147 11.07 6.75 11.82
CA GLN A 147 11.86 6.66 13.04
C GLN A 147 11.14 5.89 14.17
N LYS A 148 9.80 5.88 14.18
CA LYS A 148 8.98 5.26 15.23
C LYS A 148 8.53 3.84 14.88
N TYR A 149 8.37 3.57 13.59
CA TYR A 149 7.89 2.29 13.08
C TYR A 149 9.01 1.49 12.42
N HIS A 150 8.89 0.17 12.50
CA HIS A 150 9.78 -0.72 11.77
C HIS A 150 9.52 -0.59 10.27
N THR A 151 8.26 -0.72 9.88
CA THR A 151 7.76 -0.57 8.50
C THR A 151 6.53 0.35 8.50
N ILE A 152 6.44 1.19 7.48
CA ILE A 152 5.22 1.91 7.12
C ILE A 152 4.67 1.28 5.85
N VAL A 153 3.45 0.75 5.90
CA VAL A 153 2.69 0.32 4.73
C VAL A 153 1.80 1.49 4.31
N ILE A 154 1.79 1.83 3.03
CA ILE A 154 1.03 2.94 2.48
C ILE A 154 0.05 2.37 1.46
N ASP A 155 -1.24 2.49 1.75
CA ASP A 155 -2.31 2.23 0.78
C ASP A 155 -2.44 3.44 -0.13
N ALA A 156 -2.34 3.25 -1.45
CA ALA A 156 -2.27 4.33 -2.42
C ALA A 156 -3.32 4.14 -3.54
N PRO A 157 -3.75 5.24 -4.18
CA PRO A 157 -4.64 5.19 -5.34
C PRO A 157 -4.01 4.45 -6.53
N CYS A 158 -4.84 4.07 -7.50
CA CYS A 158 -4.41 3.31 -8.67
C CYS A 158 -3.42 4.11 -9.55
N VAL A 159 -2.34 3.46 -10.01
CA VAL A 159 -1.27 4.12 -10.80
C VAL A 159 -1.75 4.54 -12.18
N TYR A 160 -2.75 3.84 -12.72
CA TYR A 160 -3.30 4.14 -14.04
C TYR A 160 -3.94 5.54 -14.11
N GLU A 161 -4.60 5.96 -13.03
CA GLU A 161 -5.34 7.21 -13.00
C GLU A 161 -4.47 8.40 -12.62
N GLU A 162 -3.42 8.18 -11.83
CA GLU A 162 -2.62 9.24 -11.22
C GLU A 162 -1.16 9.16 -11.69
N THR A 163 -0.85 9.87 -12.77
CA THR A 163 0.52 9.87 -13.35
C THR A 163 1.56 10.45 -12.38
N ASP A 164 1.12 11.30 -11.44
CA ASP A 164 2.00 12.01 -10.50
C ASP A 164 2.27 11.24 -9.18
N LEU A 165 1.66 10.06 -9.00
CA LEU A 165 1.97 9.13 -7.89
C LEU A 165 3.42 8.61 -7.96
N SER A 166 4.05 8.68 -9.13
CA SER A 166 5.45 8.33 -9.38
C SER A 166 6.43 9.14 -8.52
N THR A 167 6.18 10.43 -8.32
CA THR A 167 7.01 11.28 -7.46
C THR A 167 6.92 10.83 -6.01
N PHE A 168 5.71 10.55 -5.53
CA PHE A 168 5.50 10.05 -4.18
C PHE A 168 6.19 8.69 -3.98
N ALA A 169 6.02 7.78 -4.94
CA ALA A 169 6.63 6.46 -4.93
C ALA A 169 8.17 6.51 -4.92
N SER A 170 8.78 7.55 -5.48
CA SER A 170 10.25 7.73 -5.48
C SER A 170 10.85 7.96 -4.09
N TYR A 171 10.05 8.40 -3.12
CA TYR A 171 10.46 8.57 -1.72
C TYR A 171 10.35 7.28 -0.91
N LEU A 172 9.83 6.21 -1.49
CA LEU A 172 9.51 4.96 -0.80
C LEU A 172 10.52 3.86 -1.16
N GLU A 173 10.77 2.94 -0.24
CA GLU A 173 11.81 1.92 -0.43
C GLU A 173 11.35 0.73 -1.27
N GLY A 174 10.04 0.57 -1.45
CA GLY A 174 9.52 -0.23 -2.54
C GLY A 174 8.01 -0.22 -2.70
N ILE A 175 7.58 -0.88 -3.77
CA ILE A 175 6.20 -0.87 -4.25
C ILE A 175 5.72 -2.31 -4.44
N VAL A 176 4.51 -2.59 -4.01
CA VAL A 176 3.74 -3.80 -4.32
C VAL A 176 2.61 -3.39 -5.24
N LEU A 177 2.56 -3.99 -6.43
CA LEU A 177 1.48 -3.78 -7.40
C LEU A 177 0.43 -4.89 -7.25
N VAL A 178 -0.83 -4.52 -7.13
CA VAL A 178 -1.98 -5.45 -7.07
C VAL A 178 -2.68 -5.47 -8.42
N VAL A 179 -2.93 -6.67 -8.94
CA VAL A 179 -3.52 -6.91 -10.27
C VAL A 179 -4.71 -7.86 -10.13
N SER A 180 -5.78 -7.62 -10.90
CA SER A 180 -6.99 -8.45 -10.89
C SER A 180 -6.74 -9.86 -11.45
N SER A 181 -7.21 -10.88 -10.74
CA SER A 181 -7.18 -12.28 -11.19
C SER A 181 -8.23 -12.60 -12.26
N GLN A 182 -9.29 -11.80 -12.37
CA GLN A 182 -10.31 -11.97 -13.43
C GLN A 182 -9.73 -11.70 -14.81
N GLU A 183 -8.75 -10.80 -14.90
CA GLU A 183 -7.98 -10.55 -16.12
C GLU A 183 -6.98 -11.65 -16.41
N ALA A 184 -6.37 -12.28 -15.40
CA ALA A 184 -5.44 -13.42 -15.58
C ALA A 184 -6.10 -14.70 -16.14
N SER A 185 -7.42 -14.67 -16.38
CA SER A 185 -8.25 -15.83 -16.75
C SER A 185 -8.76 -15.81 -18.20
N SER A 186 -8.59 -14.72 -18.95
CA SER A 186 -8.96 -14.63 -20.38
C SER A 186 -7.78 -15.08 -21.27
N ASN A 187 -8.03 -16.12 -22.08
CA ASN A 187 -7.29 -16.69 -23.22
C ASN A 187 -5.80 -16.34 -23.46
N SER A 188 -5.02 -17.34 -23.88
CA SER A 188 -3.57 -17.32 -24.13
C SER A 188 -3.03 -16.30 -25.15
N GLU A 189 -3.90 -15.54 -25.84
CA GLU A 189 -3.51 -14.44 -26.73
C GLU A 189 -3.51 -13.08 -26.01
N ASP A 190 -4.18 -12.97 -24.85
CA ASP A 190 -4.26 -11.77 -24.02
C ASP A 190 -3.17 -11.73 -22.92
N ASP A 191 -2.33 -12.77 -22.82
CA ASP A 191 -1.28 -12.84 -21.79
C ASP A 191 -0.09 -11.92 -22.13
N GLU A 192 0.30 -11.81 -23.41
CA GLU A 192 1.37 -10.87 -23.84
C GLU A 192 0.95 -9.40 -23.69
N SER A 193 -0.31 -9.06 -23.99
CA SER A 193 -0.82 -7.68 -23.80
C SER A 193 -0.92 -7.29 -22.32
N LYS A 194 -1.28 -8.22 -21.43
CA LYS A 194 -1.32 -7.98 -19.98
C LYS A 194 0.06 -7.85 -19.35
N GLU A 195 1.02 -8.64 -19.80
CA GLU A 195 2.42 -8.49 -19.39
C GLU A 195 2.95 -7.12 -19.85
N ASP A 196 2.67 -6.71 -21.09
CA ASP A 196 3.03 -5.39 -21.59
C ASP A 196 2.32 -4.26 -20.82
N ASP A 197 1.04 -4.37 -20.51
CA ASP A 197 0.29 -3.35 -19.75
C ASP A 197 0.77 -3.26 -18.30
N THR A 198 1.02 -4.40 -17.64
CA THR A 198 1.63 -4.44 -16.31
C THR A 198 3.02 -3.82 -16.36
N GLN A 199 3.85 -4.18 -17.34
CA GLN A 199 5.19 -3.63 -17.51
C GLN A 199 5.16 -2.12 -17.77
N ASN A 200 4.24 -1.65 -18.60
CA ASN A 200 4.04 -0.23 -18.87
C ASN A 200 3.68 0.55 -17.60
N GLN A 201 2.89 -0.04 -16.71
CA GLN A 201 2.55 0.57 -15.42
C GLN A 201 3.72 0.52 -14.43
N LEU A 202 4.48 -0.57 -14.42
CA LEU A 202 5.72 -0.66 -13.63
C LEU A 202 6.75 0.38 -14.10
N ASP A 203 6.84 0.63 -15.40
CA ASP A 203 7.73 1.64 -15.98
C ASP A 203 7.31 3.08 -15.63
N LYS A 204 6.01 3.32 -15.42
CA LYS A 204 5.50 4.61 -14.90
C LYS A 204 5.92 4.84 -13.44
N LEU A 205 6.15 3.78 -12.68
CA LEU A 205 6.61 3.88 -11.30
C LEU A 205 8.13 4.08 -11.26
N GLN A 206 8.57 5.24 -10.80
CA GLN A 206 10.00 5.54 -10.63
C GLN A 206 10.63 4.86 -9.38
N GLY A 207 9.86 4.06 -8.65
CA GLY A 207 10.28 3.38 -7.43
C GLY A 207 10.67 1.91 -7.64
N LYS A 208 11.19 1.29 -6.59
CA LYS A 208 11.63 -0.10 -6.63
C LYS A 208 10.45 -1.05 -6.43
N VAL A 209 9.96 -1.62 -7.52
CA VAL A 209 8.92 -2.66 -7.47
C VAL A 209 9.50 -3.92 -6.80
N LEU A 210 8.82 -4.38 -5.75
CA LEU A 210 9.21 -5.52 -4.93
C LEU A 210 8.55 -6.81 -5.39
N GLY A 211 7.34 -6.70 -5.94
CA GLY A 211 6.56 -7.83 -6.43
C GLY A 211 5.16 -7.41 -6.91
N VAL A 212 4.46 -8.38 -7.48
CA VAL A 212 3.08 -8.25 -7.97
C VAL A 212 2.20 -9.26 -7.23
N VAL A 213 1.00 -8.84 -6.84
CA VAL A 213 -0.01 -9.65 -6.15
C VAL A 213 -1.23 -9.77 -7.04
N PHE A 214 -1.63 -11.00 -7.37
CA PHE A 214 -2.89 -11.27 -8.06
C PHE A 214 -4.01 -11.49 -7.04
N ASN A 215 -5.10 -10.71 -7.12
CA ASN A 215 -6.23 -10.80 -6.18
C ASN A 215 -7.57 -11.06 -6.88
#